data_AF-A0A1W9NAH2-F1
#
_entry.id   AF-A0A1W9NAH2-F1
#
_cell.length_a   1.000
_cell.length_b   1.000
_cell.length_c   1.000
_cell.angle_alpha   90.00
_cell.angle_beta   90.00
_cell.angle_gamma   90.00
#
_symmetry.space_group_name_H-M   'P 1'
#
loop_
_entity.id
_entity.type
_entity.pdbx_description
1 polymer ?
#
loop_
_entity_poly.entity_id
_entity_poly.type
_entity_poly.pdbx_seq_one_letter_code
_entity_poly.pdbx_strand_id
1 'polypeptide(L)'
;MLKRLITVIILIFPAFAHADVNFSIRYYDKTIYYPEDPVELKLTLVNQSPPGSEDAAFFLADDLRLSFGFDLRSLTGEAVSPAEGYAAALNSPGGYRYVNLAPGQELSMVVKLNDWVQIKEPEQYRLTGFFYPQLRGPQLKTSQADNVLNLTVLPNRENHWMDKLEENIRSALVSRELDPVSVVKETFESRAASKFNRAIIYLDMESLAKTLPAPPDTLEKSLLSGIWKNLPGLDQPSVSLDILSSQVYDEEAIVQLIGYYQNYGEQYDRNLRIYLHRPNGYWAIRRLESLSNDDMDSSLRRYATPAMNPPEVVSALIKAAIKGDWDIVFRYYSISDTVKTLPEYMDSWKNMSSVEHNRALADYRTKVINGTLNTNQLPLGELEEWEISSVSYTELSGSVIVRNFKTYSTAAGPLRQQTRYTFRLERPSGVNGKWLVTRYDTARVNE
;
A
#
# COMPACT_ATOMS: atom_id res chain seq x y z
N MET A 1 -71.66 45.43 -43.32
CA MET A 1 -71.70 44.52 -42.15
C MET A 1 -70.82 43.32 -42.45
N LEU A 2 -69.60 43.32 -41.92
CA LEU A 2 -68.57 42.31 -42.16
C LEU A 2 -68.63 41.27 -41.02
N LYS A 3 -69.16 40.06 -41.29
CA LYS A 3 -69.20 38.96 -40.32
C LYS A 3 -67.80 38.34 -40.23
N ARG A 4 -67.11 38.54 -39.10
CA ARG A 4 -65.85 37.88 -38.76
C ARG A 4 -66.13 36.40 -38.49
N LEU A 5 -65.56 35.54 -39.33
CA LEU A 5 -65.47 34.09 -39.10
C LEU A 5 -64.36 33.88 -38.06
N ILE A 6 -64.70 33.38 -36.88
CA ILE A 6 -63.72 32.96 -35.87
C ILE A 6 -63.43 31.48 -36.14
N THR A 7 -62.25 31.21 -36.69
CA THR A 7 -61.70 29.85 -36.83
C THR A 7 -61.21 29.41 -35.45
N VAL A 8 -61.91 28.47 -34.83
CA VAL A 8 -61.47 27.78 -33.62
C VAL A 8 -60.40 26.77 -34.03
N ILE A 9 -59.14 27.08 -33.70
CA ILE A 9 -58.04 26.11 -33.79
C ILE A 9 -58.16 25.19 -32.56
N ILE A 10 -58.70 23.99 -32.77
CA ILE A 10 -58.65 22.92 -31.77
C ILE A 10 -57.20 22.41 -31.76
N LEU A 11 -56.47 22.80 -30.73
CA LEU A 11 -55.12 22.31 -30.45
C LEU A 11 -55.27 20.88 -29.93
N ILE A 12 -55.15 19.90 -30.84
CA ILE A 12 -55.10 18.48 -30.51
C ILE A 12 -53.75 18.25 -29.82
N PHE A 13 -53.74 18.28 -28.49
CA PHE A 13 -52.63 17.71 -27.72
C PHE A 13 -52.63 16.19 -27.97
N PRO A 14 -51.53 15.59 -28.44
CA PRO A 14 -51.44 14.14 -28.52
C PRO A 14 -51.66 13.57 -27.11
N ALA A 15 -52.67 12.73 -26.96
CA ALA A 15 -52.81 11.87 -25.81
C ALA A 15 -51.64 10.88 -25.84
N PHE A 16 -50.56 11.19 -25.11
CA PHE A 16 -49.41 10.31 -25.02
C PHE A 16 -49.84 8.98 -24.40
N ALA A 17 -49.78 7.92 -25.20
CA ALA A 17 -49.87 6.54 -24.74
C ALA A 17 -48.86 6.36 -23.61
N HIS A 18 -49.34 5.75 -22.54
CA HIS A 18 -48.68 5.76 -21.26
C HIS A 18 -47.47 4.83 -21.26
N ALA A 19 -46.33 5.32 -20.78
CA ALA A 19 -45.12 4.54 -20.63
C ALA A 19 -45.35 3.39 -19.64
N ASP A 20 -45.60 2.19 -20.16
CA ASP A 20 -45.57 0.93 -19.41
C ASP A 20 -44.11 0.50 -19.33
N VAL A 21 -43.38 1.16 -18.43
CA VAL A 21 -41.96 0.91 -18.19
C VAL A 21 -41.85 0.16 -16.88
N ASN A 22 -41.30 -1.05 -16.97
CA ASN A 22 -40.96 -1.83 -15.80
C ASN A 22 -39.77 -1.19 -15.10
N PHE A 23 -39.97 -0.85 -13.84
CA PHE A 23 -38.96 -0.27 -12.99
C PHE A 23 -38.49 -1.31 -11.99
N SER A 24 -37.17 -1.51 -11.88
CA SER A 24 -36.58 -2.37 -10.86
C SER A 24 -35.39 -1.69 -10.22
N ILE A 25 -35.14 -2.08 -8.96
CA ILE A 25 -34.03 -1.59 -8.16
C ILE A 25 -33.16 -2.75 -7.72
N ARG A 26 -31.85 -2.58 -7.69
CA ARG A 26 -30.95 -3.57 -7.07
C ARG A 26 -29.78 -2.84 -6.42
N TYR A 27 -29.11 -3.49 -5.47
CA TYR A 27 -27.83 -3.00 -5.00
C TYR A 27 -26.85 -2.97 -6.18
N TYR A 28 -26.16 -1.84 -6.36
CA TYR A 28 -25.12 -1.75 -7.38
C TYR A 28 -23.92 -2.59 -6.96
N ASP A 29 -23.48 -2.39 -5.72
CA ASP A 29 -22.50 -3.21 -5.02
C ASP A 29 -22.98 -3.46 -3.59
N LYS A 30 -23.30 -4.73 -3.27
CA LYS A 30 -23.92 -5.09 -1.99
C LYS A 30 -22.83 -5.43 -0.98
N THR A 31 -22.56 -4.49 -0.08
CA THR A 31 -21.63 -4.68 1.03
C THR A 31 -22.37 -4.77 2.36
N ILE A 32 -21.62 -4.99 3.44
CA ILE A 32 -22.10 -4.68 4.78
C ILE A 32 -22.24 -3.16 4.88
N TYR A 33 -23.32 -2.68 5.49
CA TYR A 33 -23.60 -1.25 5.65
C TYR A 33 -23.65 -0.88 7.13
N TYR A 34 -23.17 0.32 7.43
CA TYR A 34 -23.19 0.97 8.74
C TYR A 34 -23.94 2.31 8.65
N PRO A 35 -24.27 2.97 9.78
CA PRO A 35 -24.85 4.30 9.77
C PRO A 35 -24.07 5.28 8.88
N GLU A 36 -24.79 6.09 8.12
CA GLU A 36 -24.29 7.12 7.20
C GLU A 36 -23.53 6.60 5.97
N ASP A 37 -23.34 5.29 5.85
CA ASP A 37 -22.67 4.70 4.70
C ASP A 37 -23.40 5.01 3.39
N PRO A 38 -22.67 5.32 2.30
CA PRO A 38 -23.27 5.41 0.99
C PRO A 38 -23.81 4.04 0.56
N VAL A 39 -25.11 4.00 0.25
CA VAL A 39 -25.82 2.84 -0.30
C VAL A 39 -26.12 3.14 -1.77
N GLU A 40 -25.42 2.47 -2.68
CA GLU A 40 -25.58 2.66 -4.12
C GLU A 40 -26.59 1.67 -4.70
N LEU A 41 -27.53 2.21 -5.48
CA LEU A 41 -28.59 1.46 -6.13
C LEU A 41 -28.43 1.57 -7.63
N LYS A 42 -28.51 0.42 -8.32
CA LYS A 42 -28.73 0.39 -9.76
C LYS A 42 -30.23 0.41 -10.02
N LEU A 43 -30.68 1.46 -10.68
CA LEU A 43 -32.03 1.64 -11.19
C LEU A 43 -32.09 1.12 -12.62
N THR A 44 -33.10 0.31 -12.94
CA THR A 44 -33.27 -0.23 -14.29
C THR A 44 -34.71 -0.02 -14.75
N LEU A 45 -34.84 0.65 -15.90
CA LEU A 45 -36.08 0.90 -16.60
C LEU A 45 -36.07 0.07 -17.89
N VAL A 46 -37.07 -0.77 -18.09
CA VAL A 46 -37.15 -1.66 -19.27
C VAL A 46 -38.50 -1.48 -19.95
N ASN A 47 -38.48 -1.29 -21.28
CA ASN A 47 -39.69 -1.45 -22.08
C ASN A 47 -39.88 -2.93 -22.40
N GLN A 48 -40.71 -3.62 -21.62
CA GLN A 48 -40.99 -5.05 -21.79
C GLN A 48 -42.06 -5.35 -22.87
N SER A 49 -42.49 -4.33 -23.61
CA SER A 49 -43.48 -4.50 -24.67
C SER A 49 -42.96 -5.46 -25.77
N PRO A 50 -43.86 -6.21 -26.43
CA PRO A 50 -43.48 -7.06 -27.55
C PRO A 50 -42.78 -6.28 -28.69
N PRO A 51 -41.90 -6.92 -29.49
CA PRO A 51 -41.33 -6.31 -30.67
C PRO A 51 -42.43 -5.80 -31.64
N GLY A 52 -42.33 -4.55 -32.07
CA GLY A 52 -43.31 -3.89 -32.94
C GLY A 52 -44.36 -3.04 -32.21
N SER A 53 -44.33 -3.00 -30.88
CA SER A 53 -45.09 -2.03 -30.07
C SER A 53 -44.48 -0.62 -30.09
N GLU A 54 -45.22 0.36 -29.59
CA GLU A 54 -44.75 1.74 -29.46
C GLU A 54 -43.59 1.88 -28.45
N ASP A 55 -42.75 2.90 -28.68
CA ASP A 55 -41.68 3.27 -27.76
C ASP A 55 -42.28 3.79 -26.44
N ALA A 56 -41.68 3.39 -25.33
CA ALA A 56 -42.03 3.93 -24.03
C ALA A 56 -41.32 5.28 -23.83
N ALA A 57 -42.11 6.34 -23.62
CA ALA A 57 -41.60 7.70 -23.55
C ALA A 57 -41.83 8.36 -22.19
N PHE A 58 -40.79 8.97 -21.61
CA PHE A 58 -40.85 9.60 -20.30
C PHE A 58 -39.87 10.77 -20.14
N PHE A 59 -40.09 11.57 -19.10
CA PHE A 59 -39.19 12.64 -18.70
C PHE A 59 -38.20 12.16 -17.65
N LEU A 60 -36.92 12.46 -17.86
CA LEU A 60 -35.84 12.21 -16.93
C LEU A 60 -35.22 13.54 -16.53
N ALA A 61 -35.40 13.96 -15.28
CA ALA A 61 -34.80 15.17 -14.74
C ALA A 61 -33.28 15.03 -14.63
N ASP A 62 -32.56 16.14 -14.79
CA ASP A 62 -31.12 16.18 -14.51
C ASP A 62 -30.84 15.90 -13.02
N ASP A 63 -31.72 16.39 -12.12
CA ASP A 63 -31.77 15.93 -10.73
C ASP A 63 -32.73 14.75 -10.59
N LEU A 64 -32.16 13.56 -10.42
CA LEU A 64 -32.91 12.29 -10.39
C LEU A 64 -33.91 12.20 -9.24
N ARG A 65 -33.83 13.05 -8.20
CA ARG A 65 -34.82 13.11 -7.10
C ARG A 65 -36.21 13.56 -7.57
N LEU A 66 -36.30 14.19 -8.75
CA LEU A 66 -37.55 14.55 -9.41
C LEU A 66 -38.12 13.41 -10.28
N SER A 67 -37.29 12.45 -10.69
CA SER A 67 -37.71 11.29 -11.49
C SER A 67 -37.87 10.03 -10.67
N PHE A 68 -37.22 9.92 -9.52
CA PHE A 68 -37.24 8.73 -8.66
C PHE A 68 -37.49 9.08 -7.19
N GLY A 69 -38.09 8.13 -6.48
CA GLY A 69 -38.37 8.21 -5.06
C GLY A 69 -38.08 6.89 -4.36
N PHE A 70 -37.77 6.97 -3.08
CA PHE A 70 -37.54 5.81 -2.24
C PHE A 70 -38.32 5.97 -0.94
N ASP A 71 -39.01 4.90 -0.54
CA ASP A 71 -39.60 4.75 0.79
C ASP A 71 -38.79 3.69 1.53
N LEU A 72 -38.07 4.13 2.56
CA LEU A 72 -37.24 3.28 3.41
C LEU A 72 -37.89 3.24 4.80
N ARG A 73 -38.29 2.04 5.23
CA ARG A 73 -38.95 1.84 6.52
C ARG A 73 -38.25 0.79 7.36
N SER A 74 -38.22 1.00 8.67
CA SER A 74 -37.78 0.00 9.65
C SER A 74 -38.70 -1.24 9.62
N LEU A 75 -38.30 -2.33 10.30
CA LEU A 75 -39.18 -3.50 10.45
C LEU A 75 -40.43 -3.21 11.29
N THR A 76 -40.36 -2.18 12.14
CA THR A 76 -41.52 -1.66 12.89
C THR A 76 -42.43 -0.77 12.04
N GLY A 77 -42.06 -0.49 10.78
CA GLY A 77 -42.82 0.30 9.83
C GLY A 77 -42.60 1.81 9.93
N GLU A 78 -41.64 2.25 10.74
CA GLU A 78 -41.26 3.65 10.89
C GLU A 78 -40.48 4.13 9.66
N ALA A 79 -40.86 5.28 9.11
CA ALA A 79 -40.21 5.84 7.94
C ALA A 79 -38.89 6.53 8.33
N VAL A 80 -37.83 6.26 7.57
CA VAL A 80 -36.53 6.92 7.75
C VAL A 80 -36.63 8.38 7.35
N SER A 81 -35.94 9.24 8.12
CA SER A 81 -35.95 10.69 7.88
C SER A 81 -35.36 11.04 6.50
N PRO A 82 -35.90 12.06 5.80
CA PRO A 82 -35.32 12.52 4.53
C PRO A 82 -33.89 13.03 4.70
N ALA A 83 -33.09 12.93 3.63
CA ALA A 83 -31.74 13.48 3.61
C ALA A 83 -31.73 15.02 3.71
N GLU A 84 -30.63 15.56 4.23
CA GLU A 84 -30.43 17.01 4.27
C GLU A 84 -30.46 17.61 2.85
N GLY A 85 -31.19 18.71 2.68
CA GLY A 85 -31.35 19.34 1.36
C GLY A 85 -32.31 18.63 0.39
N TYR A 86 -32.87 17.46 0.73
CA TYR A 86 -33.81 16.73 -0.13
C TYR A 86 -35.06 17.58 -0.48
N ALA A 87 -35.67 18.22 0.52
CA ALA A 87 -36.83 19.09 0.30
C ALA A 87 -36.49 20.32 -0.56
N ALA A 88 -35.28 20.87 -0.44
CA ALA A 88 -34.83 22.00 -1.25
C ALA A 88 -34.62 21.57 -2.71
N ALA A 89 -34.07 20.38 -2.94
CA ALA A 89 -33.89 19.81 -4.27
C ALA A 89 -35.21 19.61 -5.02
N LEU A 90 -36.26 19.12 -4.32
CA LEU A 90 -37.59 18.95 -4.93
C LEU A 90 -38.23 20.27 -5.37
N ASN A 91 -37.84 21.39 -4.77
CA ASN A 91 -38.37 22.72 -5.10
C ASN A 91 -37.44 23.52 -6.02
N SER A 92 -36.31 22.95 -6.43
CA SER A 92 -35.34 23.61 -7.31
C SER A 92 -35.69 23.34 -8.79
N PRO A 93 -35.89 24.37 -9.62
CA PRO A 93 -36.16 24.17 -11.05
C PRO A 93 -34.91 23.60 -11.73
N GLY A 94 -35.01 22.37 -12.22
CA GLY A 94 -33.95 21.67 -12.94
C GLY A 94 -34.30 21.46 -14.42
N GLY A 95 -33.27 21.21 -15.23
CA GLY A 95 -33.46 20.70 -16.59
C GLY A 95 -34.01 19.27 -16.58
N TYR A 96 -34.61 18.88 -17.70
CA TYR A 96 -35.05 17.51 -17.92
C TYR A 96 -34.83 17.13 -19.38
N ARG A 97 -34.80 15.83 -19.61
CA ARG A 97 -34.62 15.22 -20.92
C ARG A 97 -35.84 14.36 -21.23
N TYR A 98 -36.16 14.30 -22.51
CA TYR A 98 -37.16 13.37 -23.02
C TYR A 98 -36.45 12.09 -23.49
N VAL A 99 -36.89 10.95 -22.99
CA VAL A 99 -36.30 9.65 -23.27
C VAL A 99 -37.33 8.76 -23.94
N ASN A 100 -36.94 8.11 -25.04
CA ASN A 100 -37.70 7.07 -25.72
C ASN A 100 -36.95 5.75 -25.59
N LEU A 101 -37.62 4.72 -25.09
CA LEU A 101 -37.11 3.35 -25.02
C LEU A 101 -37.89 2.46 -25.99
N ALA A 102 -37.21 1.92 -27.00
CA ALA A 102 -37.82 0.96 -27.91
C ALA A 102 -38.13 -0.37 -27.20
N PRO A 103 -39.05 -1.20 -27.73
CA PRO A 103 -39.35 -2.52 -27.17
C PRO A 103 -38.09 -3.37 -26.96
N GLY A 104 -37.90 -3.87 -25.75
CA GLY A 104 -36.73 -4.65 -25.33
C GLY A 104 -35.50 -3.83 -24.91
N GLN A 105 -35.52 -2.49 -25.03
CA GLN A 105 -34.43 -1.65 -24.55
C GLN A 105 -34.49 -1.41 -23.04
N GLU A 106 -33.30 -1.30 -22.44
CA GLU A 106 -33.12 -0.95 -21.03
C GLU A 106 -32.33 0.35 -20.87
N LEU A 107 -32.74 1.15 -19.88
CA LEU A 107 -31.95 2.25 -19.34
C LEU A 107 -31.56 1.91 -17.90
N SER A 108 -30.25 1.92 -17.64
CA SER A 108 -29.68 1.66 -16.33
C SER A 108 -28.92 2.87 -15.81
N MET A 109 -29.04 3.16 -14.52
CA MET A 109 -28.26 4.22 -13.87
C MET A 109 -27.98 3.89 -12.41
N VAL A 110 -26.93 4.48 -11.85
CA VAL A 110 -26.52 4.29 -10.46
C VAL A 110 -26.80 5.56 -9.67
N VAL A 111 -27.45 5.41 -8.51
CA VAL A 111 -27.77 6.53 -7.61
C VAL A 111 -27.37 6.21 -6.18
N LYS A 112 -27.14 7.24 -5.36
CA LYS A 112 -26.90 7.10 -3.92
C LYS A 112 -28.20 7.27 -3.16
N LEU A 113 -28.68 6.23 -2.50
CA LEU A 113 -29.91 6.27 -1.70
C LEU A 113 -29.87 7.40 -0.64
N ASN A 114 -28.68 7.71 -0.15
CA ASN A 114 -28.39 8.76 0.83
C ASN A 114 -28.77 10.17 0.34
N ASP A 115 -29.00 10.38 -0.95
CA ASP A 115 -29.50 11.65 -1.48
C ASP A 115 -31.01 11.85 -1.20
N TRP A 116 -31.72 10.78 -0.82
CA TRP A 116 -33.15 10.77 -0.49
C TRP A 116 -33.41 10.61 1.00
N VAL A 117 -32.65 9.76 1.70
CA VAL A 117 -32.89 9.40 3.11
C VAL A 117 -31.62 9.44 3.95
N GLN A 118 -31.77 9.73 5.25
CA GLN A 118 -30.67 9.77 6.21
C GLN A 118 -30.69 8.55 7.13
N ILE A 119 -29.81 7.59 6.87
CA ILE A 119 -29.74 6.32 7.60
C ILE A 119 -28.78 6.47 8.78
N LYS A 120 -29.32 6.72 9.99
CA LYS A 120 -28.53 6.94 11.21
C LYS A 120 -28.51 5.76 12.17
N GLU A 121 -29.59 5.00 12.19
CA GLU A 121 -29.78 3.95 13.18
C GLU A 121 -29.34 2.58 12.62
N PRO A 122 -28.75 1.72 13.45
CA PRO A 122 -28.44 0.36 13.06
C PRO A 122 -29.66 -0.54 13.16
N GLU A 123 -30.27 -0.82 12.01
CA GLU A 123 -31.45 -1.66 11.92
C GLU A 123 -31.57 -2.37 10.57
N GLN A 124 -32.58 -3.24 10.44
CA GLN A 124 -33.03 -3.74 9.16
C GLN A 124 -34.15 -2.86 8.60
N TYR A 125 -34.03 -2.52 7.33
CA TYR A 125 -34.96 -1.68 6.62
C TYR A 125 -35.51 -2.38 5.37
N ARG A 126 -36.75 -2.05 5.03
CA ARG A 126 -37.40 -2.40 3.78
C ARG A 126 -37.42 -1.18 2.86
N LEU A 127 -36.83 -1.33 1.69
CA LEU A 127 -36.70 -0.29 0.67
C LEU A 127 -37.62 -0.56 -0.51
N THR A 128 -38.49 0.40 -0.81
CA THR A 128 -39.37 0.41 -1.99
C THR A 128 -39.00 1.59 -2.89
N GLY A 129 -38.85 1.34 -4.20
CA GLY A 129 -38.58 2.37 -5.19
C GLY A 129 -39.84 2.84 -5.91
N PHE A 130 -39.84 4.10 -6.35
CA PHE A 130 -40.85 4.68 -7.21
C PHE A 130 -40.20 5.44 -8.36
N PHE A 131 -40.81 5.36 -9.54
CA PHE A 131 -40.46 6.11 -10.74
C PHE A 131 -41.61 7.04 -11.14
N TYR A 132 -41.28 8.28 -11.49
CA TYR A 132 -42.20 9.34 -11.87
C TYR A 132 -41.97 9.72 -13.34
N PRO A 133 -42.64 9.06 -14.30
CA PRO A 133 -42.41 9.29 -15.73
C PRO A 133 -42.78 10.71 -16.20
N GLN A 134 -43.60 11.43 -15.43
CA GLN A 134 -44.01 12.82 -15.70
C GLN A 134 -43.33 13.83 -14.78
N LEU A 135 -42.24 13.43 -14.14
CA LEU A 135 -41.61 14.13 -13.03
C LEU A 135 -42.54 14.24 -11.82
N ARG A 136 -41.95 14.47 -10.65
CA ARG A 136 -42.69 14.60 -9.39
C ARG A 136 -43.47 15.92 -9.40
N GLY A 137 -44.80 15.86 -9.25
CA GLY A 137 -45.67 17.02 -9.33
C GLY A 137 -47.08 16.75 -8.81
N PRO A 138 -48.06 17.65 -9.04
CA PRO A 138 -49.42 17.55 -8.49
C PRO A 138 -50.19 16.33 -9.00
N GLN A 139 -49.88 15.86 -10.22
CA GLN A 139 -50.43 14.63 -10.79
C GLN A 139 -49.39 13.51 -10.64
N LEU A 140 -49.44 12.82 -9.51
CA LEU A 140 -48.54 11.71 -9.19
C LEU A 140 -48.95 10.45 -9.97
N LYS A 141 -48.55 10.36 -11.24
CA LYS A 141 -48.47 9.07 -11.90
C LYS A 141 -47.15 8.41 -11.49
N THR A 142 -47.25 7.27 -10.83
CA THR A 142 -46.08 6.56 -10.29
C THR A 142 -46.04 5.13 -10.81
N SER A 143 -44.84 4.65 -11.11
CA SER A 143 -44.57 3.22 -11.30
C SER A 143 -43.76 2.75 -10.09
N GLN A 144 -44.27 1.78 -9.35
CA GLN A 144 -43.53 1.20 -8.22
C GLN A 144 -42.50 0.20 -8.77
N ALA A 145 -41.36 0.07 -8.10
CA ALA A 145 -40.40 -0.96 -8.44
C ALA A 145 -41.03 -2.36 -8.31
N ASP A 146 -40.74 -3.23 -9.29
CA ASP A 146 -41.21 -4.63 -9.35
C ASP A 146 -40.69 -5.48 -8.19
N ASN A 147 -39.67 -4.98 -7.47
CA ASN A 147 -39.04 -5.65 -6.37
C ASN A 147 -38.77 -4.71 -5.19
N VAL A 148 -38.64 -5.32 -4.01
CA VAL A 148 -38.35 -4.65 -2.74
C VAL A 148 -36.99 -5.13 -2.26
N LEU A 149 -36.18 -4.23 -1.71
CA LEU A 149 -34.87 -4.56 -1.17
C LEU A 149 -34.90 -4.55 0.36
N ASN A 150 -34.17 -5.49 0.98
CA ASN A 150 -33.94 -5.51 2.42
C ASN A 150 -32.52 -5.00 2.68
N LEU A 151 -32.43 -3.85 3.35
CA LEU A 151 -31.17 -3.24 3.77
C LEU A 151 -30.90 -3.62 5.21
N THR A 152 -29.72 -4.15 5.52
CA THR A 152 -29.30 -4.41 6.90
C THR A 152 -28.17 -3.46 7.24
N VAL A 153 -28.38 -2.63 8.25
CA VAL A 153 -27.42 -1.67 8.78
C VAL A 153 -26.97 -2.17 10.14
N LEU A 154 -25.68 -2.42 10.29
CA LEU A 154 -25.11 -2.90 11.54
C LEU A 154 -24.70 -1.74 12.45
N PRO A 155 -24.70 -1.93 13.78
CA PRO A 155 -24.21 -0.91 14.71
C PRO A 155 -22.80 -0.48 14.36
N ASN A 156 -22.60 0.85 14.35
CA ASN A 156 -21.30 1.45 14.16
C ASN A 156 -20.34 0.91 15.24
N ARG A 157 -19.27 0.24 14.81
CA ARG A 157 -18.17 -0.16 15.66
C ARG A 157 -17.09 0.89 15.52
N GLU A 158 -16.40 1.22 16.62
CA GLU A 158 -15.17 2.01 16.56
C GLU A 158 -14.27 1.37 15.47
N ASN A 159 -14.10 2.05 14.32
CA ASN A 159 -13.27 1.70 13.15
C ASN A 159 -13.92 1.08 11.88
N HIS A 160 -15.25 1.09 11.68
CA HIS A 160 -15.85 0.53 10.43
C HIS A 160 -15.44 1.25 9.11
N TRP A 161 -14.95 2.49 9.18
CA TRP A 161 -14.41 3.21 8.03
C TRP A 161 -13.11 2.58 7.50
N MET A 162 -12.47 1.72 8.29
CA MET A 162 -11.32 0.90 7.86
C MET A 162 -11.81 -0.23 6.94
N ASP A 163 -12.93 -0.91 7.25
CA ASP A 163 -13.51 -2.02 6.46
C ASP A 163 -13.84 -1.66 4.98
N LYS A 164 -14.37 -0.45 4.72
CA LYS A 164 -14.71 0.00 3.34
C LYS A 164 -13.51 0.47 2.53
N LEU A 165 -12.53 1.07 3.20
CA LEU A 165 -11.24 1.39 2.61
C LEU A 165 -10.47 0.09 2.32
N GLU A 166 -10.65 -0.93 3.16
CA GLU A 166 -10.06 -2.27 3.07
C GLU A 166 -10.50 -3.07 1.85
N GLU A 167 -11.79 -3.20 1.51
CA GLU A 167 -12.22 -4.04 0.35
C GLU A 167 -11.68 -3.50 -0.99
N ASN A 168 -11.72 -2.18 -1.17
CA ASN A 168 -11.20 -1.51 -2.36
C ASN A 168 -9.67 -1.58 -2.44
N ILE A 169 -8.97 -1.43 -1.31
CA ILE A 169 -7.51 -1.55 -1.23
C ILE A 169 -7.05 -3.00 -1.40
N ARG A 170 -7.76 -3.97 -0.81
CA ARG A 170 -7.51 -5.42 -0.89
C ARG A 170 -7.69 -5.89 -2.34
N SER A 171 -8.78 -5.48 -3.00
CA SER A 171 -9.01 -5.75 -4.43
C SER A 171 -7.93 -5.14 -5.33
N ALA A 172 -7.53 -3.89 -5.07
CA ALA A 172 -6.49 -3.21 -5.86
C ALA A 172 -5.08 -3.77 -5.61
N LEU A 173 -4.75 -4.23 -4.40
CA LEU A 173 -3.45 -4.79 -4.05
C LEU A 173 -3.31 -6.27 -4.44
N VAL A 174 -4.38 -7.07 -4.35
CA VAL A 174 -4.40 -8.45 -4.88
C VAL A 174 -4.24 -8.46 -6.40
N SER A 175 -4.65 -7.39 -7.11
CA SER A 175 -4.39 -7.25 -8.55
C SER A 175 -2.90 -7.09 -8.92
N ARG A 176 -2.03 -6.82 -7.95
CA ARG A 176 -0.57 -6.84 -8.15
C ARG A 176 -0.07 -8.26 -7.93
N GLU A 177 0.35 -8.94 -8.99
CA GLU A 177 1.06 -10.22 -8.93
C GLU A 177 2.46 -10.02 -8.29
N LEU A 178 2.51 -9.79 -6.97
CA LEU A 178 3.78 -9.67 -6.25
C LEU A 178 4.45 -11.04 -6.10
N ASP A 179 5.77 -11.08 -6.29
CA ASP A 179 6.57 -12.27 -5.99
C ASP A 179 6.66 -12.52 -4.46
N PRO A 180 7.04 -13.74 -4.02
CA PRO A 180 7.08 -14.09 -2.59
C PRO A 180 7.93 -13.15 -1.72
N VAL A 181 9.05 -12.64 -2.24
CA VAL A 181 9.92 -11.74 -1.47
C VAL A 181 9.27 -10.36 -1.34
N SER A 182 8.66 -9.88 -2.42
CA SER A 182 7.92 -8.61 -2.41
C SER A 182 6.72 -8.65 -1.47
N VAL A 183 5.99 -9.76 -1.41
CA VAL A 183 4.90 -9.97 -0.43
C VAL A 183 5.40 -9.82 1.00
N VAL A 184 6.53 -10.46 1.33
CA VAL A 184 7.12 -10.38 2.67
C VAL A 184 7.54 -8.94 3.00
N LYS A 185 8.28 -8.27 2.11
CA LYS A 185 8.70 -6.87 2.33
C LYS A 185 7.51 -5.95 2.56
N GLU A 186 6.52 -6.02 1.67
CA GLU A 186 5.33 -5.18 1.71
C GLU A 186 4.55 -5.36 3.03
N THR A 187 4.44 -6.60 3.50
CA THR A 187 3.78 -6.94 4.76
C THR A 187 4.48 -6.30 5.96
N PHE A 188 5.81 -6.45 6.05
CA PHE A 188 6.59 -5.91 7.16
C PHE A 188 6.69 -4.38 7.11
N GLU A 189 6.87 -3.79 5.92
CA GLU A 189 6.90 -2.33 5.74
C GLU A 189 5.55 -1.69 6.11
N SER A 190 4.44 -2.29 5.65
CA SER A 190 3.10 -1.85 6.03
C SER A 190 2.85 -1.98 7.53
N ARG A 191 3.31 -3.07 8.13
CA ARG A 191 3.24 -3.28 9.58
C ARG A 191 4.05 -2.25 10.37
N ALA A 192 5.26 -1.93 9.91
CA ALA A 192 6.13 -0.94 10.54
C ALA A 192 5.56 0.49 10.43
N ALA A 193 4.88 0.79 9.32
CA ALA A 193 4.18 2.06 9.09
C ALA A 193 2.79 2.14 9.74
N SER A 194 2.41 1.18 10.58
CA SER A 194 1.09 1.08 11.21
C SER A 194 -0.09 1.04 10.23
N LYS A 195 0.15 0.62 8.99
CA LYS A 195 -0.89 0.39 7.97
C LYS A 195 -1.38 -1.05 8.11
N PHE A 196 -2.03 -1.35 9.23
CA PHE A 196 -2.40 -2.74 9.60
C PHE A 196 -3.30 -3.39 8.56
N ASN A 197 -4.28 -2.64 8.07
CA ASN A 197 -5.15 -3.02 6.96
C ASN A 197 -4.38 -3.48 5.71
N ARG A 198 -3.25 -2.83 5.38
CA ARG A 198 -2.39 -3.22 4.25
C ARG A 198 -1.49 -4.39 4.58
N ALA A 199 -0.98 -4.46 5.81
CA ALA A 199 -0.12 -5.54 6.28
C ALA A 199 -0.85 -6.90 6.31
N ILE A 200 -2.14 -6.92 6.64
CA ILE A 200 -2.89 -8.17 6.74
C ILE A 200 -3.30 -8.77 5.39
N ILE A 201 -3.20 -8.03 4.28
CA ILE A 201 -3.68 -8.46 2.95
C ILE A 201 -3.06 -9.77 2.52
N TYR A 202 -1.77 -9.93 2.77
CA TYR A 202 -1.02 -11.11 2.37
C TYR A 202 -0.91 -12.14 3.49
N LEU A 203 -1.74 -12.08 4.53
CA LEU A 203 -1.76 -13.06 5.60
C LEU A 203 -2.92 -14.02 5.38
N ASP A 204 -2.62 -15.32 5.28
CA ASP A 204 -3.66 -16.36 5.30
C ASP A 204 -4.08 -16.60 6.76
N MET A 205 -5.20 -15.99 7.14
CA MET A 205 -5.75 -16.09 8.50
C MET A 205 -6.14 -17.53 8.86
N GLU A 206 -6.63 -18.33 7.90
CA GLU A 206 -7.01 -19.71 8.17
C GLU A 206 -5.78 -20.56 8.50
N SER A 207 -4.70 -20.40 7.75
CA SER A 207 -3.45 -21.12 8.02
C SER A 207 -2.77 -20.61 9.29
N LEU A 208 -2.74 -19.29 9.52
CA LEU A 208 -2.14 -18.71 10.71
C LEU A 208 -2.88 -19.14 11.99
N ALA A 209 -4.22 -19.15 11.97
CA ALA A 209 -5.04 -19.61 13.09
C ALA A 209 -4.82 -21.08 13.46
N LYS A 210 -4.26 -21.92 12.58
CA LYS A 210 -3.86 -23.30 12.93
C LYS A 210 -2.61 -23.33 13.81
N THR A 211 -1.77 -22.30 13.71
CA THR A 211 -0.51 -22.18 14.46
C THR A 211 -0.60 -21.25 15.67
N LEU A 212 -1.65 -20.43 15.74
CA LEU A 212 -1.88 -19.45 16.80
C LEU A 212 -3.12 -19.82 17.63
N PRO A 213 -3.14 -19.47 18.93
CA PRO A 213 -4.26 -19.80 19.81
C PRO A 213 -5.44 -18.81 19.65
N ALA A 214 -5.88 -18.54 18.41
CA ALA A 214 -7.00 -17.63 18.12
C ALA A 214 -7.74 -18.05 16.83
N PRO A 215 -9.09 -18.05 16.82
CA PRO A 215 -9.88 -18.26 15.60
C PRO A 215 -9.58 -17.19 14.53
N PRO A 216 -9.74 -17.49 13.22
CA PRO A 216 -9.43 -16.54 12.13
C PRO A 216 -10.07 -15.16 12.30
N ASP A 217 -11.38 -15.08 12.56
CA ASP A 217 -12.10 -13.81 12.72
C ASP A 217 -11.62 -12.99 13.93
N THR A 218 -11.19 -13.67 14.99
CA THR A 218 -10.67 -13.01 16.20
C THR A 218 -9.24 -12.56 15.98
N LEU A 219 -8.44 -13.36 15.26
CA LEU A 219 -7.09 -13.01 14.85
C LEU A 219 -7.11 -11.77 13.96
N GLU A 220 -7.90 -11.76 12.89
CA GLU A 220 -8.00 -10.62 11.97
C GLU A 220 -8.36 -9.32 12.69
N LYS A 221 -9.39 -9.33 13.55
CA LYS A 221 -9.77 -8.18 14.40
C LYS A 221 -8.64 -7.72 15.33
N SER A 222 -7.88 -8.66 15.89
CA SER A 222 -6.74 -8.33 16.75
C SER A 222 -5.64 -7.63 15.95
N LEU A 223 -5.31 -8.14 14.76
CA LEU A 223 -4.27 -7.54 13.91
C LEU A 223 -4.68 -6.14 13.41
N LEU A 224 -5.94 -5.98 12.98
CA LEU A 224 -6.49 -4.70 12.54
C LEU A 224 -6.49 -3.65 13.66
N SER A 225 -6.76 -4.06 14.90
CA SER A 225 -6.68 -3.18 16.08
C SER A 225 -5.23 -2.91 16.55
N GLY A 226 -4.22 -3.41 15.84
CA GLY A 226 -2.81 -3.21 16.18
C GLY A 226 -2.26 -4.20 17.21
N ILE A 227 -3.01 -5.24 17.56
CA ILE A 227 -2.61 -6.30 18.48
C ILE A 227 -2.01 -7.47 17.70
N TRP A 228 -0.70 -7.38 17.42
CA TRP A 228 0.06 -8.37 16.63
C TRP A 228 0.75 -9.45 17.48
N LYS A 229 0.24 -9.69 18.69
CA LYS A 229 0.87 -10.58 19.65
C LYS A 229 0.94 -12.02 19.10
N ASN A 230 2.05 -12.70 19.38
CA ASN A 230 2.31 -14.09 18.98
C ASN A 230 2.56 -14.33 17.49
N LEU A 231 2.68 -13.30 16.65
CA LEU A 231 3.17 -13.43 15.27
C LEU A 231 4.68 -13.18 15.23
N PRO A 232 5.54 -14.21 15.08
CA PRO A 232 6.98 -14.03 15.11
C PRO A 232 7.46 -13.00 14.09
N GLY A 233 8.06 -11.91 14.59
CA GLY A 233 8.66 -10.87 13.76
C GLY A 233 7.70 -9.75 13.32
N LEU A 234 6.39 -9.94 13.46
CA LEU A 234 5.38 -8.90 13.23
C LEU A 234 4.77 -8.40 14.56
N ASP A 235 5.08 -9.07 15.66
CA ASP A 235 4.72 -8.69 17.02
C ASP A 235 5.29 -7.31 17.40
N GLN A 236 6.39 -6.91 16.78
CA GLN A 236 6.97 -5.58 16.90
C GLN A 236 7.24 -4.99 15.50
N PRO A 237 7.19 -3.65 15.35
CA PRO A 237 7.54 -3.01 14.09
C PRO A 237 9.06 -3.16 13.83
N SER A 238 9.42 -3.72 12.68
CA SER A 238 10.82 -3.78 12.23
C SER A 238 11.30 -2.42 11.72
N VAL A 239 12.57 -2.09 11.99
CA VAL A 239 13.28 -0.94 11.44
C VAL A 239 13.77 -1.21 10.02
N SER A 240 14.27 -2.42 9.78
CA SER A 240 14.76 -2.87 8.46
C SER A 240 14.75 -4.40 8.37
N LEU A 241 14.92 -4.92 7.15
CA LEU A 241 14.93 -6.35 6.85
C LEU A 241 16.08 -6.68 5.90
N ASP A 242 16.81 -7.74 6.18
CA ASP A 242 17.79 -8.33 5.26
C ASP A 242 17.28 -9.70 4.79
N ILE A 243 16.99 -9.85 3.48
CA ILE A 243 16.60 -11.14 2.91
C ILE A 243 17.85 -12.02 2.77
N LEU A 244 17.83 -13.20 3.38
CA LEU A 244 18.93 -14.15 3.34
C LEU A 244 18.82 -15.10 2.15
N SER A 245 17.63 -15.68 1.97
CA SER A 245 17.35 -16.60 0.86
C SER A 245 15.85 -16.67 0.56
N SER A 246 15.53 -17.07 -0.67
CA SER A 246 14.18 -17.45 -1.07
C SER A 246 14.23 -18.76 -1.87
N GLN A 247 13.32 -19.67 -1.55
CA GLN A 247 13.04 -20.88 -2.33
C GLN A 247 11.60 -20.75 -2.83
N VAL A 248 11.41 -20.79 -4.15
CA VAL A 248 10.10 -20.59 -4.77
C VAL A 248 9.78 -21.80 -5.63
N TYR A 249 8.64 -22.41 -5.36
CA TYR A 249 8.01 -23.49 -6.12
C TYR A 249 6.73 -22.96 -6.76
N ASP A 250 6.01 -23.79 -7.50
CA ASP A 250 4.80 -23.37 -8.23
C ASP A 250 3.71 -22.80 -7.31
N GLU A 251 3.48 -23.46 -6.16
CA GLU A 251 2.39 -23.13 -5.23
C GLU A 251 2.87 -22.83 -3.80
N GLU A 252 4.16 -22.98 -3.53
CA GLU A 252 4.75 -22.77 -2.21
C GLU A 252 6.05 -21.98 -2.30
N ALA A 253 6.35 -21.18 -1.28
CA ALA A 253 7.63 -20.52 -1.17
C ALA A 253 8.09 -20.42 0.28
N ILE A 254 9.40 -20.35 0.47
CA ILE A 254 10.04 -20.17 1.77
C ILE A 254 11.00 -18.99 1.64
N VAL A 255 10.82 -17.98 2.48
CA VAL A 255 11.70 -16.81 2.56
C VAL A 255 12.36 -16.80 3.93
N GLN A 256 13.68 -16.74 3.96
CA GLN A 256 14.46 -16.55 5.18
C GLN A 256 15.04 -15.16 5.22
N LEU A 257 14.92 -14.50 6.37
CA LEU A 257 15.35 -13.11 6.53
C LEU A 257 15.76 -12.80 7.97
N ILE A 258 16.46 -11.68 8.13
CA ILE A 258 16.75 -11.07 9.43
C ILE A 258 15.89 -9.83 9.56
N GLY A 259 15.05 -9.78 10.58
CA GLY A 259 14.33 -8.57 10.97
C GLY A 259 15.10 -7.81 12.04
N TYR A 260 15.29 -6.51 11.84
CA TYR A 260 15.92 -5.62 12.82
C TYR A 260 14.85 -4.83 13.56
N TYR A 261 14.94 -4.77 14.88
CA TYR A 261 13.94 -4.15 15.76
C TYR A 261 14.63 -3.19 16.72
N GLN A 262 13.87 -2.20 17.19
CA GLN A 262 14.31 -1.30 18.24
C GLN A 262 13.23 -1.22 19.30
N ASN A 263 13.58 -1.59 20.53
CA ASN A 263 12.68 -1.48 21.67
C ASN A 263 13.40 -0.79 22.83
N TYR A 264 12.79 0.23 23.41
CA TYR A 264 13.38 1.03 24.51
C TYR A 264 14.80 1.54 24.24
N GLY A 265 15.15 1.80 22.98
CA GLY A 265 16.47 2.29 22.58
C GLY A 265 17.51 1.19 22.30
N GLU A 266 17.22 -0.07 22.63
CA GLU A 266 18.08 -1.21 22.32
C GLU A 266 17.70 -1.82 20.97
N GLN A 267 18.72 -2.04 20.13
CA GLN A 267 18.55 -2.72 18.84
C GLN A 267 18.82 -4.20 19.00
N TYR A 268 17.92 -5.01 18.46
CA TYR A 268 18.08 -6.46 18.41
C TYR A 268 17.53 -6.98 17.08
N ASP A 269 17.96 -8.17 16.69
CA ASP A 269 17.55 -8.80 15.46
C ASP A 269 16.90 -10.17 15.72
N ARG A 270 16.09 -10.62 14.76
CA ARG A 270 15.47 -11.95 14.78
C ARG A 270 15.65 -12.62 13.43
N ASN A 271 16.13 -13.86 13.46
CA ASN A 271 16.13 -14.73 12.29
C ASN A 271 14.72 -15.28 12.08
N LEU A 272 14.15 -15.06 10.91
CA LEU A 272 12.79 -15.43 10.59
C LEU A 272 12.76 -16.35 9.38
N ARG A 273 11.83 -17.31 9.42
CA ARG A 273 11.45 -18.13 8.28
C ARG A 273 9.98 -17.94 8.00
N ILE A 274 9.67 -17.52 6.78
CA ILE A 274 8.33 -17.20 6.33
C ILE A 274 7.94 -18.21 5.26
N TYR A 275 6.80 -18.86 5.46
CA TYR A 275 6.25 -19.80 4.50
C TYR A 275 5.07 -19.15 3.80
N LEU A 276 5.09 -19.22 2.48
CA LEU A 276 4.05 -18.70 1.60
C LEU A 276 3.44 -19.83 0.77
N HIS A 277 2.21 -19.61 0.34
CA HIS A 277 1.51 -20.45 -0.62
C HIS A 277 0.63 -19.61 -1.54
N ARG A 278 0.14 -20.19 -2.64
CA ARG A 278 -0.60 -19.47 -3.69
C ARG A 278 -2.04 -19.97 -3.95
N PRO A 279 -2.90 -20.08 -2.92
CA PRO A 279 -4.19 -20.79 -3.01
C PRO A 279 -5.19 -20.17 -4.01
N ASN A 280 -5.13 -18.85 -4.22
CA ASN A 280 -6.10 -18.09 -5.03
C ASN A 280 -5.40 -17.30 -6.16
N GLY A 281 -4.28 -17.79 -6.67
CA GLY A 281 -3.53 -17.13 -7.74
C GLY A 281 -2.63 -15.97 -7.30
N TYR A 282 -2.58 -15.65 -6.00
CA TYR A 282 -1.63 -14.70 -5.41
C TYR A 282 -0.92 -15.32 -4.19
N TRP A 283 0.29 -14.83 -3.90
CA TRP A 283 1.09 -15.31 -2.77
C TRP A 283 0.58 -14.77 -1.44
N ALA A 284 0.37 -15.68 -0.48
CA ALA A 284 -0.02 -15.36 0.89
C ALA A 284 0.93 -16.03 1.89
N ILE A 285 1.21 -15.35 3.00
CA ILE A 285 1.97 -15.86 4.13
C ILE A 285 1.06 -16.75 4.97
N ARG A 286 1.39 -18.04 5.03
CA ARG A 286 0.63 -19.03 5.79
C ARG A 286 1.22 -19.34 7.16
N ARG A 287 2.51 -19.04 7.37
CA ARG A 287 3.24 -19.36 8.61
C ARG A 287 4.50 -18.51 8.76
N LEU A 288 4.80 -18.12 9.99
CA LEU A 288 6.03 -17.43 10.37
C LEU A 288 6.69 -18.17 11.55
N GLU A 289 8.01 -18.29 11.52
CA GLU A 289 8.80 -18.91 12.58
C GLU A 289 9.97 -18.00 12.96
N SER A 290 10.22 -17.85 14.26
CA SER A 290 11.50 -17.34 14.76
C SER A 290 12.45 -18.51 14.88
N LEU A 291 13.60 -18.42 14.21
CA LEU A 291 14.64 -19.43 14.29
C LEU A 291 15.55 -19.12 15.48
N SER A 292 15.87 -20.15 16.27
CA SER A 292 17.01 -20.06 17.18
C SER A 292 18.31 -20.08 16.37
N ASN A 293 19.42 -19.60 16.96
CA ASN A 293 20.72 -19.63 16.29
C ASN A 293 21.21 -21.06 15.97
N ASP A 294 20.64 -22.08 16.63
CA ASP A 294 20.97 -23.50 16.42
C ASP A 294 20.09 -24.17 15.35
N ASP A 295 18.86 -23.66 15.09
CA ASP A 295 17.94 -24.18 14.06
C ASP A 295 18.23 -23.67 12.64
N MET A 296 19.20 -22.78 12.52
CA MET A 296 19.75 -22.34 11.24
C MET A 296 20.52 -23.50 10.60
N ASP A 297 20.00 -23.99 9.47
CA ASP A 297 20.70 -24.98 8.65
C ASP A 297 22.14 -24.51 8.44
N SER A 298 23.09 -25.33 8.91
CA SER A 298 24.53 -25.08 8.77
C SER A 298 24.96 -24.88 7.30
N SER A 299 24.14 -25.32 6.33
CA SER A 299 24.30 -25.05 4.90
C SER A 299 23.83 -23.65 4.46
N LEU A 300 22.91 -23.02 5.21
CA LEU A 300 22.44 -21.63 5.02
C LEU A 300 23.36 -20.59 5.68
N ARG A 301 24.29 -21.02 6.54
CA ARG A 301 25.50 -20.23 6.89
C ARG A 301 26.35 -19.89 5.66
N ARG A 302 26.08 -20.45 4.48
CA ARG A 302 26.79 -20.11 3.24
C ARG A 302 26.29 -18.83 2.55
N TYR A 303 25.14 -18.28 2.97
CA TYR A 303 24.62 -17.01 2.45
C TYR A 303 24.54 -15.88 3.51
N ALA A 304 24.58 -16.22 4.80
CA ALA A 304 25.13 -15.29 5.78
C ALA A 304 26.64 -15.23 5.54
N THR A 305 27.14 -14.17 4.88
CA THR A 305 28.59 -13.94 4.80
C THR A 305 29.19 -14.23 6.18
N PRO A 306 30.18 -15.14 6.30
CA PRO A 306 30.81 -15.42 7.59
C PRO A 306 31.15 -14.08 8.25
N ALA A 307 30.95 -13.96 9.56
CA ALA A 307 31.23 -12.73 10.30
C ALA A 307 32.70 -12.34 10.02
N MET A 308 32.88 -11.48 9.02
CA MET A 308 34.19 -11.22 8.45
C MET A 308 35.02 -10.59 9.55
N ASN A 309 36.18 -11.16 9.83
CA ASN A 309 37.11 -10.49 10.75
C ASN A 309 37.57 -9.15 10.11
N PRO A 310 38.12 -8.21 10.90
CA PRO A 310 38.52 -6.91 10.36
C PRO A 310 39.41 -6.97 9.09
N PRO A 311 40.38 -7.89 8.98
CA PRO A 311 41.13 -8.12 7.74
C PRO A 311 40.29 -8.51 6.52
N GLU A 312 39.33 -9.41 6.69
CA GLU A 312 38.43 -9.87 5.63
C GLU A 312 37.50 -8.74 5.17
N VAL A 313 36.99 -7.94 6.11
CA VAL A 313 36.18 -6.74 5.78
C VAL A 313 36.97 -5.76 4.95
N VAL A 314 38.18 -5.41 5.37
CA VAL A 314 39.03 -4.47 4.62
C VAL A 314 39.40 -5.04 3.25
N SER A 315 39.69 -6.34 3.17
CA SER A 315 39.97 -7.01 1.89
C SER A 315 38.76 -6.97 0.95
N ALA A 316 37.56 -7.26 1.45
CA ALA A 316 36.32 -7.24 0.67
C ALA A 316 36.00 -5.82 0.19
N LEU A 317 36.13 -4.83 1.09
CA LEU A 317 35.95 -3.41 0.79
C LEU A 317 36.88 -2.93 -0.33
N ILE A 318 38.19 -3.21 -0.23
CA ILE A 318 39.16 -2.78 -1.23
C ILE A 318 38.90 -3.46 -2.58
N LYS A 319 38.63 -4.77 -2.59
CA LYS A 319 38.31 -5.49 -3.83
C LYS A 319 37.05 -4.93 -4.51
N ALA A 320 36.03 -4.59 -3.73
CA ALA A 320 34.80 -3.99 -4.24
C ALA A 320 35.04 -2.59 -4.80
N ALA A 321 35.82 -1.76 -4.10
CA ALA A 321 36.17 -0.42 -4.56
C ALA A 321 36.95 -0.45 -5.88
N ILE A 322 37.94 -1.35 -6.01
CA ILE A 322 38.70 -1.52 -7.26
C ILE A 322 37.80 -1.97 -8.42
N LYS A 323 36.79 -2.81 -8.15
CA LYS A 323 35.81 -3.29 -9.14
C LYS A 323 34.71 -2.27 -9.46
N GLY A 324 34.60 -1.18 -8.68
CA GLY A 324 33.49 -0.23 -8.78
C GLY A 324 32.16 -0.75 -8.24
N ASP A 325 32.16 -1.80 -7.41
CA ASP A 325 30.96 -2.37 -6.79
C ASP A 325 30.59 -1.59 -5.52
N TRP A 326 29.96 -0.43 -5.72
CA TRP A 326 29.66 0.50 -4.65
C TRP A 326 28.64 -0.02 -3.63
N ASP A 327 27.76 -0.93 -4.03
CA ASP A 327 26.79 -1.55 -3.12
C ASP A 327 27.48 -2.42 -2.07
N ILE A 328 28.53 -3.15 -2.47
CA ILE A 328 29.37 -3.90 -1.52
C ILE A 328 30.23 -2.94 -0.68
N VAL A 329 30.75 -1.86 -1.27
CA VAL A 329 31.52 -0.85 -0.52
C VAL A 329 30.68 -0.26 0.62
N PHE A 330 29.45 0.18 0.33
CA PHE A 330 28.56 0.79 1.32
C PHE A 330 28.02 -0.18 2.37
N ARG A 331 28.18 -1.49 2.16
CA ARG A 331 27.87 -2.51 3.17
C ARG A 331 28.88 -2.52 4.32
N TYR A 332 30.15 -2.22 4.02
CA TYR A 332 31.26 -2.33 4.97
C TYR A 332 31.85 -0.99 5.39
N TYR A 333 31.40 0.11 4.79
CA TYR A 333 31.91 1.46 5.02
C TYR A 333 30.84 2.38 5.59
N SER A 334 31.14 3.00 6.74
CA SER A 334 30.22 3.96 7.36
C SER A 334 30.27 5.31 6.64
N ILE A 335 29.29 5.52 5.78
CA ILE A 335 29.10 6.78 5.07
C ILE A 335 28.79 7.91 6.07
N SER A 336 28.00 7.61 7.10
CA SER A 336 27.62 8.61 8.12
C SER A 336 28.84 9.19 8.82
N ASP A 337 29.78 8.33 9.22
CA ASP A 337 30.99 8.80 9.89
C ASP A 337 31.95 9.52 8.93
N THR A 338 31.94 9.14 7.67
CA THR A 338 32.71 9.83 6.63
C THR A 338 32.15 11.23 6.35
N VAL A 339 30.86 11.33 6.11
CA VAL A 339 30.16 12.58 5.78
C VAL A 339 30.33 13.60 6.91
N LYS A 340 30.27 13.17 8.17
CA LYS A 340 30.56 14.04 9.34
C LYS A 340 31.93 14.69 9.33
N THR A 341 32.92 14.06 8.68
CA THR A 341 34.31 14.55 8.63
C THR A 341 34.61 15.42 7.42
N LEU A 342 33.70 15.49 6.44
CA LEU A 342 33.90 16.27 5.24
C LEU A 342 33.60 17.76 5.51
N PRO A 343 34.48 18.70 5.07
CA PRO A 343 34.28 20.13 5.30
C PRO A 343 32.93 20.67 4.79
N GLU A 344 32.42 20.09 3.70
CA GLU A 344 31.13 20.49 3.09
C GLU A 344 29.90 20.18 3.96
N TYR A 345 29.98 19.18 4.84
CA TYR A 345 28.87 18.80 5.73
C TYR A 345 29.13 19.13 7.20
N MET A 346 30.38 19.28 7.62
CA MET A 346 30.78 19.37 9.04
C MET A 346 30.03 20.47 9.83
N ASP A 347 29.88 21.66 9.25
CA ASP A 347 29.24 22.81 9.93
C ASP A 347 27.71 22.70 9.98
N SER A 348 27.11 22.09 8.97
CA SER A 348 25.65 21.98 8.84
C SER A 348 25.11 20.71 9.51
N TRP A 349 25.92 19.64 9.60
CA TRP A 349 25.51 18.32 10.07
C TRP A 349 24.88 18.31 11.48
N LYS A 350 25.39 19.15 12.39
CA LYS A 350 24.88 19.23 13.78
C LYS A 350 23.49 19.86 13.88
N ASN A 351 23.12 20.69 12.89
CA ASN A 351 21.89 21.47 12.90
C ASN A 351 20.83 20.89 11.95
N MET A 352 21.14 19.81 11.24
CA MET A 352 20.20 19.12 10.34
C MET A 352 19.17 18.31 11.13
N SER A 353 17.95 18.27 10.61
CA SER A 353 16.92 17.32 10.99
C SER A 353 17.21 15.91 10.44
N SER A 354 16.55 14.88 10.98
CA SER A 354 16.75 13.49 10.54
C SER A 354 16.44 13.27 9.05
N VAL A 355 15.48 14.01 8.49
CA VAL A 355 15.15 13.95 7.06
C VAL A 355 16.28 14.54 6.22
N GLU A 356 16.88 15.64 6.68
CA GLU A 356 18.02 16.28 6.02
C GLU A 356 19.28 15.40 6.09
N HIS A 357 19.52 14.71 7.23
CA HIS A 357 20.59 13.71 7.32
C HIS A 357 20.43 12.59 6.29
N ASN A 358 19.23 12.01 6.16
CA ASN A 358 18.98 10.94 5.19
C ASN A 358 19.17 11.43 3.74
N ARG A 359 18.74 12.66 3.45
CA ARG A 359 18.92 13.26 2.12
C ARG A 359 20.40 13.52 1.81
N ALA A 360 21.18 14.01 2.78
CA ALA A 360 22.61 14.25 2.62
C ALA A 360 23.39 12.93 2.39
N LEU A 361 23.03 11.86 3.09
CA LEU A 361 23.63 10.54 2.88
C LEU A 361 23.30 9.94 1.51
N ALA A 362 22.06 10.11 1.03
CA ALA A 362 21.65 9.66 -0.29
C ALA A 362 22.34 10.47 -1.42
N ASP A 363 22.49 11.78 -1.23
CA ASP A 363 23.22 12.65 -2.16
C ASP A 363 24.70 12.26 -2.23
N TYR A 364 25.36 12.04 -1.09
CA TYR A 364 26.75 11.58 -1.06
C TYR A 364 26.94 10.22 -1.76
N ARG A 365 26.05 9.24 -1.51
CA ARG A 365 26.06 7.94 -2.22
C ARG A 365 26.01 8.14 -3.73
N THR A 366 25.09 8.99 -4.19
CA THR A 366 24.90 9.28 -5.61
C THR A 366 26.15 9.91 -6.21
N LYS A 367 26.79 10.86 -5.51
CA LYS A 367 28.04 11.49 -5.95
C LYS A 367 29.21 10.50 -6.05
N VAL A 368 29.33 9.57 -5.11
CA VAL A 368 30.37 8.52 -5.13
C VAL A 368 30.15 7.58 -6.32
N ILE A 369 28.92 7.07 -6.50
CA ILE A 369 28.58 6.15 -7.60
C ILE A 369 28.86 6.80 -8.96
N ASN A 370 28.49 8.07 -9.11
CA ASN A 370 28.66 8.81 -10.36
C ASN A 370 30.08 9.36 -10.56
N GLY A 371 30.97 9.21 -9.57
CA GLY A 371 32.34 9.73 -9.63
C GLY A 371 32.43 11.27 -9.63
N THR A 372 31.40 11.96 -9.15
CA THR A 372 31.29 13.44 -9.20
C THR A 372 31.63 14.11 -7.87
N LEU A 373 32.49 13.49 -7.06
CA LEU A 373 32.93 14.10 -5.80
C LEU A 373 33.79 15.34 -6.08
N ASN A 374 33.48 16.45 -5.41
CA ASN A 374 34.19 17.73 -5.57
C ASN A 374 35.68 17.63 -5.19
N THR A 375 36.00 16.75 -4.25
CA THR A 375 37.35 16.23 -4.06
C THR A 375 37.56 15.09 -5.05
N ASN A 376 38.44 15.27 -6.04
CA ASN A 376 38.85 14.25 -7.04
C ASN A 376 39.43 12.94 -6.44
N GLN A 377 39.28 12.71 -5.14
CA GLN A 377 39.61 11.48 -4.45
C GLN A 377 38.32 10.71 -4.18
N LEU A 378 37.95 9.83 -5.12
CA LEU A 378 37.05 8.72 -4.83
C LEU A 378 37.60 7.94 -3.62
N PRO A 379 36.75 7.58 -2.64
CA PRO A 379 37.18 6.77 -1.52
C PRO A 379 37.87 5.51 -2.03
N LEU A 380 39.11 5.28 -1.60
CA LEU A 380 39.91 4.10 -1.96
C LEU A 380 40.28 3.98 -3.46
N GLY A 381 40.09 5.02 -4.27
CA GLY A 381 40.35 5.00 -5.72
C GLY A 381 41.82 4.93 -6.14
N GLU A 382 42.76 5.12 -5.21
CA GLU A 382 44.21 5.06 -5.48
C GLU A 382 44.83 3.67 -5.22
N LEU A 383 44.04 2.69 -4.80
CA LEU A 383 44.51 1.33 -4.48
C LEU A 383 44.66 0.48 -5.75
N GLU A 384 45.85 -0.08 -5.98
CA GLU A 384 46.16 -0.95 -7.12
C GLU A 384 46.73 -2.28 -6.62
N GLU A 385 48.01 -2.30 -6.23
CA GLU A 385 48.66 -3.46 -5.62
C GLU A 385 48.69 -3.29 -4.11
N TRP A 386 48.02 -4.14 -3.35
CA TRP A 386 47.92 -3.97 -1.91
C TRP A 386 48.13 -5.26 -1.12
N GLU A 387 48.65 -5.11 0.09
CA GLU A 387 48.81 -6.18 1.08
C GLU A 387 48.46 -5.69 2.49
N ILE A 388 47.90 -6.58 3.31
CA ILE A 388 47.68 -6.30 4.74
C ILE A 388 49.01 -6.49 5.47
N SER A 389 49.50 -5.42 6.08
CA SER A 389 50.79 -5.39 6.79
C SER A 389 50.67 -5.62 8.30
N SER A 390 49.58 -5.17 8.92
CA SER A 390 49.35 -5.30 10.37
C SER A 390 47.87 -5.28 10.69
N VAL A 391 47.48 -6.02 11.71
CA VAL A 391 46.10 -6.17 12.16
C VAL A 391 46.09 -6.12 13.69
N SER A 392 45.19 -5.33 14.28
CA SER A 392 44.94 -5.31 15.71
C SER A 392 43.46 -5.06 15.96
N TYR A 393 42.78 -5.93 16.70
CA TYR A 393 41.36 -5.75 17.00
C TYR A 393 40.96 -6.40 18.33
N THR A 394 39.89 -5.86 18.89
CA THR A 394 39.15 -6.34 20.06
C THR A 394 37.79 -6.87 19.60
N GLU A 395 36.88 -7.15 20.53
CA GLU A 395 35.50 -7.54 20.19
C GLU A 395 34.68 -6.41 19.56
N LEU A 396 35.04 -5.14 19.83
CA LEU A 396 34.24 -3.96 19.46
C LEU A 396 34.95 -2.98 18.53
N SER A 397 36.28 -3.00 18.46
CA SER A 397 37.07 -2.06 17.65
C SER A 397 38.28 -2.73 17.02
N GLY A 398 38.67 -2.28 15.83
CA GLY A 398 39.74 -2.88 15.04
C GLY A 398 40.51 -1.85 14.25
N SER A 399 41.75 -2.21 13.90
CA SER A 399 42.67 -1.44 13.10
C SER A 399 43.40 -2.37 12.14
N VAL A 400 43.35 -2.05 10.85
CA VAL A 400 44.01 -2.82 9.80
C VAL A 400 44.88 -1.87 8.99
N ILE A 401 46.17 -2.18 8.90
CA ILE A 401 47.15 -1.39 8.15
C ILE A 401 47.43 -2.08 6.83
N VAL A 402 47.12 -1.42 5.72
CA VAL A 402 47.35 -1.89 4.35
C VAL A 402 48.48 -1.10 3.72
N ARG A 403 49.39 -1.78 3.03
CA ARG A 403 50.38 -1.14 2.15
C ARG A 403 49.88 -1.22 0.72
N ASN A 404 49.87 -0.09 0.04
CA ASN A 404 49.56 0.04 -1.37
C ASN A 404 50.84 0.38 -2.13
N PHE A 405 51.10 -0.30 -3.24
CA PHE A 405 52.19 -0.06 -4.14
C PHE A 405 51.63 0.43 -5.47
N LYS A 406 52.18 1.55 -5.95
CA LYS A 406 51.81 2.11 -7.24
C LYS A 406 53.06 2.49 -8.01
N THR A 407 53.16 2.01 -9.24
CA THR A 407 54.31 2.28 -10.10
C THR A 407 53.97 3.44 -11.02
N TYR A 408 54.68 4.55 -10.86
CA TYR A 408 54.54 5.72 -11.72
C TYR A 408 55.64 5.72 -12.78
N SER A 409 55.26 5.94 -14.04
CA SER A 409 56.23 6.19 -15.09
C SER A 409 56.77 7.61 -14.94
N THR A 410 58.04 7.75 -14.58
CA THR A 410 58.71 9.06 -14.49
C THR A 410 59.78 9.18 -15.57
N ALA A 411 60.25 10.40 -15.83
CA ALA A 411 61.33 10.66 -16.77
C ALA A 411 62.66 9.93 -16.40
N ALA A 412 62.82 9.49 -15.14
CA ALA A 412 63.98 8.76 -14.64
C ALA A 412 63.78 7.23 -14.60
N GLY A 413 62.65 6.72 -15.11
CA GLY A 413 62.26 5.31 -15.04
C GLY A 413 61.02 5.06 -14.15
N PRO A 414 60.59 3.80 -14.00
CA PRO A 414 59.46 3.44 -13.15
C PRO A 414 59.81 3.68 -11.68
N LEU A 415 59.07 4.58 -11.02
CA LEU A 415 59.17 4.81 -9.58
C LEU A 415 58.05 4.06 -8.87
N ARG A 416 58.42 3.09 -8.04
CA ARG A 416 57.46 2.39 -7.17
C ARG A 416 57.25 3.20 -5.90
N GLN A 417 56.04 3.69 -5.68
CA GLN A 417 55.66 4.42 -4.48
C GLN A 417 54.88 3.53 -3.54
N GLN A 418 55.23 3.58 -2.25
CA GLN A 418 54.47 2.91 -1.19
C GLN A 418 53.61 3.91 -0.40
N THR A 419 52.32 3.62 -0.29
CA THR A 419 51.37 4.36 0.55
C THR A 419 50.79 3.45 1.61
N ARG A 420 50.77 3.92 2.86
CA ARG A 420 50.19 3.20 4.00
C ARG A 420 48.78 3.70 4.27
N TYR A 421 47.82 2.79 4.28
CA TYR A 421 46.44 3.01 4.70
C TYR A 421 46.22 2.41 6.09
N THR A 422 45.62 3.16 7.00
CA THR A 422 45.22 2.67 8.33
C THR A 422 43.71 2.72 8.43
N PHE A 423 43.06 1.58 8.27
CA PHE A 423 41.61 1.43 8.39
C PHE A 423 41.24 1.26 9.86
N ARG A 424 40.28 2.05 10.34
CA ARG A 424 39.67 1.85 11.66
C ARG A 424 38.30 1.26 11.50
N LEU A 425 38.05 0.20 12.25
CA LEU A 425 36.81 -0.54 12.23
C LEU A 425 36.16 -0.49 13.60
N GLU A 426 34.85 -0.43 13.60
CA GLU A 426 34.04 -0.59 14.79
C GLU A 426 33.00 -1.68 14.53
N ARG A 427 32.72 -2.44 15.58
CA ARG A 427 31.63 -3.39 15.60
C ARG A 427 30.55 -2.77 16.51
N PRO A 428 29.47 -2.23 15.95
CA PRO A 428 28.41 -1.62 16.74
C PRO A 428 27.91 -2.60 17.80
N SER A 429 27.76 -2.13 19.04
CA SER A 429 27.24 -2.92 20.16
C SER A 429 25.80 -3.35 19.86
N GLY A 430 25.64 -4.59 19.40
CA GLY A 430 24.38 -5.22 19.04
C GLY A 430 24.62 -6.68 18.66
N VAL A 431 23.60 -7.54 18.82
CA VAL A 431 23.70 -9.01 18.75
C VAL A 431 24.23 -9.53 17.39
N ASN A 432 24.25 -8.68 16.36
CA ASN A 432 24.85 -8.96 15.04
C ASN A 432 25.72 -7.82 14.48
N GLY A 433 26.43 -7.08 15.34
CA GLY A 433 27.35 -6.03 14.89
C GLY A 433 28.30 -6.55 13.79
N LYS A 434 28.14 -6.08 12.56
CA LYS A 434 29.11 -6.32 11.48
C LYS A 434 30.26 -5.35 11.68
N TRP A 435 31.48 -5.79 11.37
CA TRP A 435 32.63 -4.89 11.36
C TRP A 435 32.44 -3.86 10.25
N LEU A 436 32.41 -2.58 10.63
CA LEU A 436 32.27 -1.45 9.72
C LEU A 436 33.53 -0.62 9.78
N VAL A 437 34.09 -0.30 8.61
CA VAL A 437 35.14 0.71 8.48
C VAL A 437 34.50 2.07 8.74
N THR A 438 34.85 2.71 9.85
CA THR A 438 34.35 4.04 10.22
C THR A 438 35.21 5.16 9.63
N ARG A 439 36.50 4.89 9.42
CA ARG A 439 37.44 5.81 8.76
C ARG A 439 38.69 5.09 8.25
N TYR A 440 39.44 5.77 7.39
CA TYR A 440 40.81 5.38 7.04
C TYR A 440 41.72 6.62 6.95
N ASP A 441 42.98 6.43 7.33
CA ASP A 441 44.02 7.46 7.26
C ASP A 441 45.10 7.03 6.25
N THR A 442 45.63 7.95 5.44
CA THR A 442 46.69 7.66 4.44
C THR A 442 48.00 8.38 4.77
N ALA A 443 49.13 7.67 4.71
CA ALA A 443 50.46 8.24 4.85
C ALA A 443 51.40 7.72 3.76
N ARG A 444 52.06 8.62 3.02
CA ARG A 444 53.11 8.25 2.07
C ARG A 444 54.34 7.79 2.85
N VAL A 445 54.90 6.66 2.47
CA VAL A 445 56.18 6.20 3.01
C VAL A 445 57.25 6.66 2.03
N ASN A 446 58.01 7.67 2.41
CA ASN A 446 59.21 8.04 1.68
C ASN A 446 60.27 6.99 2.01
N GLU A 447 60.73 6.24 1.01
CA GLU A 447 61.98 5.48 1.09
C GLU A 447 63.18 6.41 0.94
#